data_AF-A0A452Y3X3-F1
#
_entry.id   AF-A0A452Y3X3-F1
#
_cell.length_a   1.000
_cell.length_b   1.000
_cell.length_c   1.000
_cell.angle_alpha   90.00
_cell.angle_beta   90.00
_cell.angle_gamma   90.00
#
_symmetry.space_group_name_H-M   'P 1'
#
loop_
_entity.id
_entity.type
_entity.pdbx_description
1 polymer ?
#
loop_
_entity_poly.entity_id
_entity_poly.type
_entity_poly.pdbx_seq_one_letter_code
_entity_poly.pdbx_strand_id
1 'polypeptide(L)'
;MKKKGVDEFSHCVHLVSWEKENVSSEALEAARIACNKYMTKHAGKDAFHLRVRVHPFHVLRINKMLSCAGADRLQTGMRGAFGKPQGVCARVAIGQVLLSVRCKPNNAIHATEALRRAKFKFPGRQKIIESRKWGFTKFNRNDYLKFKSEGRILPDGVNAKLLGCHGRLANRAPGQAFLSAA
;
A
#
# COMPACT_ATOMS: atom_id res chain seq x y z
N MET A 1 12.99 -4.02 -8.97
CA MET A 1 11.64 -3.97 -8.37
C MET A 1 10.90 -2.62 -8.36
N LYS A 2 11.20 -1.61 -7.50
CA LYS A 2 10.42 -0.35 -7.45
C LYS A 2 10.59 0.59 -8.66
N LYS A 3 11.65 0.37 -9.45
CA LYS A 3 12.03 1.21 -10.59
C LYS A 3 11.25 0.92 -11.88
N LYS A 4 10.41 -0.11 -11.91
CA LYS A 4 9.63 -0.44 -13.11
C LYS A 4 8.60 0.64 -13.41
N GLY A 5 8.53 1.04 -14.68
CA GLY A 5 7.66 2.10 -15.16
C GLY A 5 6.18 1.84 -14.88
N VAL A 6 5.36 2.87 -15.08
CA VAL A 6 3.90 2.79 -14.94
C VAL A 6 3.28 1.79 -15.92
N ASP A 7 3.85 1.64 -17.11
CA ASP A 7 3.32 0.79 -18.19
C ASP A 7 3.56 -0.71 -17.99
N GLU A 8 4.57 -1.09 -17.22
CA GLU A 8 4.94 -2.51 -17.08
C GLU A 8 3.93 -3.32 -16.26
N PHE A 9 3.29 -2.69 -15.27
CA PHE A 9 2.39 -3.34 -14.32
C PHE A 9 1.01 -2.67 -14.34
N SER A 10 0.15 -3.19 -15.21
CA SER A 10 -1.20 -2.68 -15.44
C SER A 10 -2.24 -3.21 -14.46
N HIS A 11 -2.04 -4.41 -13.89
CA HIS A 11 -2.98 -5.04 -12.97
C HIS A 11 -2.63 -4.72 -11.53
N CYS A 12 -3.64 -4.49 -10.68
CA CYS A 12 -3.44 -4.21 -9.26
C CYS A 12 -4.50 -4.88 -8.40
N VAL A 13 -4.06 -5.48 -7.30
CA VAL A 13 -4.90 -6.09 -6.28
C VAL A 13 -4.63 -5.41 -4.94
N HIS A 14 -5.71 -5.13 -4.20
CA HIS A 14 -5.70 -4.46 -2.91
C HIS A 14 -6.18 -5.40 -1.81
N LEU A 15 -5.54 -5.32 -0.65
CA LEU A 15 -6.06 -5.86 0.60
C LEU A 15 -6.64 -4.71 1.42
N VAL A 16 -7.92 -4.82 1.77
CA VAL A 16 -8.71 -3.76 2.40
C VAL A 16 -9.22 -4.23 3.75
N SER A 17 -9.09 -3.41 4.79
CA SER A 17 -9.70 -3.72 6.08
C SER A 17 -11.21 -3.47 6.03
N TRP A 18 -11.99 -4.37 6.61
CA TRP A 18 -13.44 -4.26 6.74
C TRP A 18 -13.87 -3.88 8.15
N GLU A 19 -12.91 -3.56 9.02
CA GLU A 19 -13.14 -3.21 10.42
C GLU A 19 -12.33 -1.95 10.77
N LYS A 20 -12.74 -1.26 11.84
CA LYS A 20 -12.00 -0.11 12.38
C LYS A 20 -11.14 -0.61 13.53
N GLU A 21 -9.83 -0.67 13.31
CA GLU A 21 -8.90 -1.34 14.23
C GLU A 21 -7.52 -0.68 14.24
N ASN A 22 -6.71 -1.05 15.23
CA ASN A 22 -5.30 -0.66 15.30
C ASN A 22 -4.45 -1.86 14.89
N VAL A 23 -3.70 -1.71 13.80
CA VAL A 23 -2.82 -2.76 13.27
C VAL A 23 -1.40 -2.47 13.70
N SER A 24 -0.75 -3.40 14.39
CA SER A 24 0.61 -3.21 14.90
C SER A 24 1.66 -3.17 13.78
N SER A 25 2.83 -2.56 14.05
CA SER A 25 3.98 -2.59 13.12
C SER A 25 4.42 -4.01 12.79
N GLU A 26 4.37 -4.91 13.77
CA GLU A 26 4.81 -6.30 13.65
C GLU A 26 3.88 -7.07 12.70
N ALA A 27 2.56 -6.86 12.83
CA ALA A 27 1.56 -7.45 11.93
C ALA A 27 1.76 -6.96 10.48
N LEU A 28 2.03 -5.67 10.29
CA LEU A 28 2.31 -5.10 8.97
C LEU A 28 3.56 -5.73 8.33
N GLU A 29 4.63 -5.90 9.10
CA GLU A 29 5.87 -6.50 8.59
C GLU A 29 5.70 -8.00 8.32
N ALA A 30 5.01 -8.74 9.19
CA ALA A 30 4.68 -10.14 8.96
C ALA A 30 3.85 -10.33 7.69
N ALA A 31 2.85 -9.48 7.46
CA ALA A 31 2.03 -9.49 6.25
C ALA A 31 2.86 -9.16 4.99
N ARG A 32 3.75 -8.17 5.08
CA ARG A 32 4.67 -7.79 3.99
C ARG A 32 5.58 -8.95 3.61
N ILE A 33 6.20 -9.61 4.59
CA ILE A 33 7.08 -10.76 4.38
C ILE A 33 6.30 -11.92 3.75
N ALA A 34 5.11 -12.25 4.28
CA ALA A 34 4.28 -13.33 3.76
C ALA A 34 3.90 -13.12 2.29
N CYS A 35 3.45 -11.91 1.95
CA CYS A 35 3.13 -11.54 0.57
C CYS A 35 4.36 -11.60 -0.35
N ASN A 36 5.48 -11.02 0.10
CA ASN A 36 6.70 -10.93 -0.70
C ASN A 36 7.32 -12.32 -0.96
N LYS A 37 7.33 -13.19 0.05
CA LYS A 37 7.88 -14.55 -0.07
C LYS A 37 7.10 -15.39 -1.09
N TYR A 38 5.77 -15.35 -1.03
CA TYR A 38 4.94 -16.08 -1.99
C TYR A 38 5.10 -15.56 -3.42
N MET A 39 5.01 -14.24 -3.60
CA MET A 39 5.16 -13.63 -4.92
C MET A 39 6.54 -13.86 -5.54
N THR A 40 7.61 -13.78 -4.73
CA THR A 40 8.97 -14.04 -5.22
C THR A 40 9.14 -15.48 -5.69
N LYS A 41 8.53 -16.45 -5.01
CA LYS A 41 8.61 -17.87 -5.37
C LYS A 41 7.83 -18.21 -6.64
N HIS A 42 6.63 -17.66 -6.81
CA HIS A 42 5.72 -18.07 -7.89
C HIS A 42 5.74 -17.15 -9.10
N ALA A 43 5.85 -15.83 -8.92
CA ALA A 43 5.88 -14.86 -10.01
C ALA A 43 7.31 -14.41 -10.38
N GLY A 44 8.26 -14.55 -9.46
CA GLY A 44 9.63 -14.04 -9.60
C GLY A 44 9.80 -12.63 -9.00
N LYS A 45 11.02 -12.33 -8.54
CA LYS A 45 11.35 -11.10 -7.79
C LYS A 45 10.98 -9.82 -8.54
N ASP A 46 11.21 -9.75 -9.85
CA ASP A 46 10.97 -8.53 -10.64
C ASP A 46 9.62 -8.49 -11.36
N ALA A 47 8.71 -9.42 -11.05
CA ALA A 47 7.42 -9.51 -11.73
C ALA A 47 6.27 -8.77 -11.02
N PHE A 48 6.55 -8.14 -9.87
CA PHE A 48 5.56 -7.42 -9.08
C PHE A 48 6.15 -6.21 -8.34
N HIS A 49 5.27 -5.34 -7.85
CA HIS A 49 5.59 -4.26 -6.92
C HIS A 49 4.58 -4.28 -5.78
N LEU A 50 5.04 -4.65 -4.59
CA LEU A 50 4.29 -4.58 -3.34
C LEU A 50 4.50 -3.23 -2.66
N ARG A 51 3.42 -2.60 -2.22
CA ARG A 51 3.41 -1.36 -1.43
C ARG A 51 2.52 -1.54 -0.21
N VAL A 52 3.08 -1.33 0.98
CA VAL A 52 2.30 -1.10 2.21
C VAL A 52 1.78 0.33 2.15
N ARG A 53 0.46 0.51 2.29
CA ARG A 53 -0.22 1.81 2.14
C ARG A 53 -0.45 2.49 3.48
N VAL A 54 -0.53 1.71 4.55
CA VAL A 54 -0.68 2.20 5.92
C VAL A 54 0.67 2.32 6.61
N HIS A 55 0.81 3.34 7.47
CA HIS A 55 2.04 3.62 8.20
C HIS A 55 1.73 3.71 9.71
N PRO A 56 2.52 3.04 10.56
CA PRO A 56 2.26 3.00 11.99
C PRO A 56 2.84 4.24 12.69
N PHE A 57 2.06 5.33 12.71
CA PHE A 57 2.45 6.57 13.38
C PHE A 57 1.93 6.70 14.81
N HIS A 58 0.95 5.89 15.21
CA HIS A 58 0.39 5.97 16.56
C HIS A 58 1.22 5.15 17.53
N VAL A 59 1.68 5.78 18.62
CA VAL A 59 2.52 5.13 19.64
C VAL A 59 1.64 4.56 20.75
N LEU A 60 1.75 3.25 20.97
CA LEU A 60 1.13 2.54 22.08
C LEU A 60 1.96 2.71 23.35
N ARG A 61 1.27 2.89 24.47
CA ARG A 61 1.88 3.03 25.80
C ARG A 61 1.52 1.84 26.68
N ILE A 62 2.45 1.49 27.56
CA ILE A 62 2.27 0.42 28.55
C ILE A 62 2.63 0.94 29.94
N ASN A 63 1.74 0.75 30.90
CA ASN A 63 2.08 0.81 32.32
C ASN A 63 2.59 -0.58 32.73
N LYS A 64 3.91 -0.77 32.76
CA LYS A 64 4.50 -2.11 32.96
C LYS A 64 4.24 -2.60 34.37
N MET A 65 3.56 -3.73 34.49
CA MET A 65 3.44 -4.47 35.73
C MET A 65 4.63 -5.43 35.90
N LEU A 66 5.19 -5.51 37.10
CA LEU A 66 6.24 -6.46 37.46
C LEU A 66 5.58 -7.81 37.79
N SER A 67 6.01 -8.89 37.13
CA SER A 67 5.47 -10.24 37.34
C SER A 67 6.32 -11.10 38.28
N CYS A 68 7.22 -10.51 39.08
CA CYS A 68 8.09 -11.24 40.01
C CYS A 68 7.49 -11.36 41.42
N ALA A 69 7.96 -12.33 42.21
CA ALA A 69 7.57 -12.45 43.62
C ALA A 69 7.99 -11.19 44.40
N GLY A 70 7.09 -10.65 45.22
CA GLY A 70 7.30 -9.37 45.92
C GLY A 70 7.16 -8.12 45.05
N ALA A 71 6.59 -8.23 43.84
CA ALA A 71 6.36 -7.09 42.95
C ALA A 71 5.46 -6.01 43.56
N ASP A 72 4.57 -6.38 44.48
CA ASP A 72 3.72 -5.47 45.27
C ASP A 72 4.54 -4.44 46.06
N ARG A 73 5.75 -4.81 46.51
CA ARG A 73 6.65 -3.93 47.26
C ARG A 73 7.45 -2.99 46.35
N LEU A 74 7.64 -3.38 45.10
CA LEU A 74 8.54 -2.73 44.15
C LEU A 74 7.79 -1.85 43.13
N GLN A 75 6.48 -2.05 42.97
CA GLN A 75 5.67 -1.31 42.01
C GLN A 75 4.66 -0.41 42.71
N THR A 76 4.41 0.76 42.12
CA THR A 76 3.40 1.72 42.59
C THR A 76 1.96 1.36 42.19
N GLY A 77 1.74 0.18 41.62
CA GLY A 77 0.44 -0.26 41.09
C GLY A 77 -0.11 0.72 40.05
N MET A 78 -1.29 1.30 40.33
CA MET A 78 -1.96 2.27 39.46
C MET A 78 -1.64 3.74 39.78
N ARG A 79 -0.82 4.02 40.80
CA ARG A 79 -0.38 5.39 41.10
C ARG A 79 0.59 5.86 40.01
N GLY A 80 0.24 6.96 39.33
CA GLY A 80 1.04 7.48 38.21
C GLY A 80 0.96 6.61 36.94
N ALA A 81 -0.21 6.02 36.65
CA ALA A 81 -0.41 5.00 35.60
C ALA A 81 -0.19 5.44 34.13
N PHE A 82 0.37 6.62 33.86
CA PHE A 82 0.68 7.02 32.48
C PHE A 82 1.82 6.19 31.92
N GLY A 83 1.50 5.35 30.94
CA GLY A 83 2.43 4.38 30.40
C GLY A 83 3.59 4.99 29.61
N LYS A 84 4.70 4.26 29.54
CA LYS A 84 5.83 4.57 28.66
C LYS A 84 5.56 4.04 27.24
N PRO A 85 6.06 4.70 26.19
CA PRO A 85 6.04 4.17 24.82
C PRO A 85 6.62 2.76 24.72
N GLN A 86 5.95 1.85 24.00
CA GLN A 86 6.41 0.45 23.83
C GLN A 86 6.37 -0.04 22.39
N GLY A 87 5.40 0.40 21.59
CA GLY A 87 5.24 -0.05 20.22
C GLY A 87 4.48 0.97 19.38
N VAL A 88 4.38 0.72 18.08
CA VAL A 88 3.63 1.58 17.15
C VAL A 88 2.55 0.79 16.42
N CYS A 89 1.46 1.47 16.08
CA CYS A 89 0.38 0.89 15.29
C CYS A 89 -0.14 1.89 14.25
N ALA A 90 -0.67 1.34 13.16
CA ALA A 90 -1.45 2.07 12.18
C ALA A 90 -2.92 2.05 12.60
N ARG A 91 -3.53 3.23 12.69
CA ARG A 91 -4.97 3.36 12.88
C ARG A 91 -5.64 3.17 11.52
N VAL A 92 -6.52 2.17 11.41
CA VAL A 92 -7.15 1.78 10.15
C VAL A 92 -8.66 2.01 10.22
N ALA A 93 -9.22 2.59 9.16
CA ALA A 93 -10.65 2.75 8.98
C ALA A 93 -11.24 1.64 8.09
N ILE A 94 -12.55 1.43 8.19
CA ILE A 94 -13.29 0.52 7.32
C ILE A 94 -13.14 0.98 5.87
N GLY A 95 -12.79 0.05 4.97
CA GLY A 95 -12.57 0.34 3.56
C GLY A 95 -11.18 0.89 3.23
N GLN A 96 -10.31 1.09 4.23
CA GLN A 96 -8.95 1.56 4.00
C GLN A 96 -8.05 0.43 3.45
N VAL A 97 -7.29 0.75 2.41
CA VAL A 97 -6.34 -0.19 1.78
C VAL A 97 -5.10 -0.36 2.66
N LEU A 98 -4.78 -1.59 3.02
CA LEU A 98 -3.60 -1.98 3.81
C LEU A 98 -2.38 -2.23 2.92
N LEU A 99 -2.53 -3.17 1.99
CA LEU A 99 -1.48 -3.61 1.07
C LEU A 99 -1.98 -3.45 -0.36
N SER A 100 -1.06 -3.14 -1.27
CA SER A 100 -1.35 -3.09 -2.70
C SER A 100 -0.23 -3.77 -3.47
N VAL A 101 -0.60 -4.66 -4.37
CA VAL A 101 0.33 -5.32 -5.28
C VAL A 101 -0.06 -4.93 -6.69
N ARG A 102 0.90 -4.43 -7.48
CA ARG A 102 0.74 -4.33 -8.93
C ARG A 102 1.65 -5.34 -9.63
N CYS A 103 1.16 -5.95 -10.70
CA CYS A 103 1.86 -6.96 -11.48
C CYS A 103 1.37 -6.98 -12.93
N LYS A 104 1.97 -7.85 -13.74
CA LYS A 104 1.40 -8.20 -15.05
C LYS A 104 0.11 -9.02 -14.87
N PRO A 105 -0.86 -8.96 -15.80
CA PRO A 105 -2.11 -9.71 -15.72
C PRO A 105 -1.91 -11.22 -15.51
N ASN A 106 -0.88 -11.81 -16.12
CA ASN A 106 -0.58 -13.25 -15.99
C ASN A 106 -0.31 -13.67 -14.53
N ASN A 107 0.12 -12.76 -13.67
CA ASN A 107 0.44 -13.03 -12.27
C ASN A 107 -0.68 -12.62 -11.30
N ALA A 108 -1.86 -12.24 -11.81
CA ALA A 108 -2.98 -11.78 -10.99
C ALA A 108 -3.43 -12.82 -9.97
N ILE A 109 -3.55 -14.10 -10.39
CA ILE A 109 -3.96 -15.21 -9.52
C ILE A 109 -2.98 -15.36 -8.34
N HIS A 110 -1.68 -15.27 -8.61
CA HIS A 110 -0.65 -15.32 -7.58
C HIS A 110 -0.70 -14.11 -6.65
N ALA A 111 -1.02 -12.91 -7.16
CA ALA A 111 -1.18 -11.72 -6.33
C ALA A 111 -2.36 -11.85 -5.36
N THR A 112 -3.49 -12.39 -5.82
CA THR A 112 -4.67 -12.66 -4.98
C THR A 112 -4.36 -13.67 -3.88
N GLU A 113 -3.69 -14.79 -4.19
CA GLU A 113 -3.29 -15.77 -3.17
C GLU A 113 -2.22 -15.22 -2.20
N ALA A 114 -1.29 -14.39 -2.68
CA ALA A 114 -0.31 -13.72 -1.81
C ALA A 114 -1.01 -12.82 -0.77
N LEU A 115 -2.03 -12.07 -1.20
CA LEU A 115 -2.82 -11.22 -0.31
C LEU A 115 -3.74 -12.02 0.60
N ARG A 116 -4.21 -13.21 0.19
CA ARG A 116 -4.91 -14.16 1.06
C ARG A 116 -4.00 -14.64 2.20
N ARG A 117 -2.73 -14.90 1.91
CA ARG A 117 -1.75 -15.28 2.95
C ARG A 117 -1.43 -14.12 3.88
N ALA A 118 -1.31 -12.91 3.34
CA ALA A 118 -1.09 -11.69 4.11
C ALA A 118 -2.29 -11.36 5.03
N LYS A 119 -3.52 -11.64 4.58
CA LYS A 119 -4.75 -11.46 5.35
C LYS A 119 -4.69 -12.18 6.71
N PHE A 120 -4.17 -13.40 6.78
CA PHE A 120 -4.03 -14.15 8.05
C PHE A 120 -3.04 -13.54 9.05
N LYS A 121 -2.29 -12.50 8.67
CA LYS A 121 -1.38 -11.78 9.58
C LYS A 121 -2.03 -10.53 10.18
N PHE A 122 -3.24 -10.17 9.75
CA PHE A 122 -3.99 -9.06 10.30
C PHE A 122 -5.08 -9.54 11.25
N PRO A 123 -5.38 -8.78 12.32
CA PRO A 123 -6.58 -8.98 13.12
C PRO A 123 -7.82 -8.64 12.29
N GLY A 124 -9.00 -9.13 12.69
CA GLY A 124 -10.26 -8.73 12.07
C GLY A 124 -10.52 -9.29 10.66
N ARG A 125 -11.49 -8.68 9.96
CA ARG A 125 -11.93 -9.10 8.62
C ARG A 125 -11.32 -8.23 7.52
N GLN A 126 -10.55 -8.85 6.61
CA GLN A 126 -10.09 -8.19 5.39
C GLN A 126 -10.77 -8.75 4.14
N LYS A 127 -10.91 -7.88 3.13
CA LYS A 127 -11.35 -8.24 1.77
C LYS A 127 -10.23 -7.99 0.77
N ILE A 128 -10.14 -8.88 -0.21
CA ILE A 128 -9.24 -8.73 -1.36
C ILE A 128 -10.07 -8.19 -2.52
N ILE A 129 -9.60 -7.14 -3.16
CA ILE A 129 -10.33 -6.44 -4.22
C ILE A 129 -9.39 -6.23 -5.40
N GLU A 130 -9.84 -6.60 -6.59
CA GLU A 130 -9.14 -6.26 -7.82
C GLU A 130 -9.45 -4.82 -8.24
N SER A 131 -8.40 -4.06 -8.53
CA SER A 131 -8.53 -2.66 -8.92
C SER A 131 -8.93 -2.54 -10.39
N ARG A 132 -9.90 -1.66 -10.66
CA ARG A 132 -10.23 -1.21 -12.04
C ARG A 132 -9.21 -0.22 -12.60
N LYS A 133 -8.30 0.26 -11.74
CA LYS A 133 -7.28 1.26 -12.08
C LYS A 133 -6.06 0.64 -12.75
N TRP A 134 -5.31 1.46 -13.47
CA TRP A 134 -4.03 1.06 -14.06
C TRP A 134 -2.93 1.05 -12.99
N GLY A 135 -2.55 -0.13 -12.50
CA GLY A 135 -1.50 -0.28 -11.49
C GLY A 135 -1.77 0.56 -10.24
N PHE A 136 -0.82 1.45 -9.89
CA PHE A 136 -0.95 2.37 -8.75
C PHE A 136 -1.43 3.78 -9.13
N THR A 137 -1.80 3.98 -10.40
CA THR A 137 -2.29 5.28 -10.86
C THR A 137 -3.71 5.53 -10.35
N LYS A 138 -4.16 6.78 -10.51
CA LYS A 138 -5.53 7.19 -10.20
C LYS A 138 -6.54 6.88 -11.33
N PHE A 139 -6.05 6.56 -12.52
CA PHE A 139 -6.86 6.41 -13.74
C PHE A 139 -7.42 4.99 -13.87
N ASN A 140 -8.64 4.85 -14.40
CA ASN A 140 -9.18 3.55 -14.79
C ASN A 140 -8.38 3.00 -15.98
N ARG A 141 -8.43 1.67 -16.17
CA ARG A 141 -7.70 1.00 -17.25
C ARG A 141 -8.07 1.55 -18.64
N ASN A 142 -9.36 1.72 -18.91
CA ASN A 142 -9.85 2.22 -20.21
C ASN A 142 -9.43 3.67 -20.44
N ASP A 143 -9.59 4.52 -19.44
CA ASP A 143 -9.21 5.94 -19.51
C ASP A 143 -7.70 6.11 -19.70
N TYR A 144 -6.90 5.29 -19.02
CA TYR A 144 -5.45 5.30 -19.18
C TYR A 144 -5.01 4.98 -20.61
N LEU A 145 -5.61 3.95 -21.22
CA LEU A 145 -5.33 3.59 -22.61
C LEU A 145 -5.74 4.70 -23.58
N LYS A 146 -6.91 5.32 -23.36
CA LYS A 146 -7.38 6.46 -24.15
C LYS A 146 -6.44 7.66 -24.04
N PHE A 147 -6.07 8.07 -22.83
CA PHE A 147 -5.14 9.19 -22.64
C PHE A 147 -3.75 8.89 -23.18
N LYS A 148 -3.34 7.62 -23.17
CA LYS A 148 -2.08 7.18 -23.77
C LYS A 148 -2.14 7.27 -25.30
N SER A 149 -3.24 6.85 -25.94
CA SER A 149 -3.41 7.03 -27.39
C SER A 149 -3.51 8.49 -27.81
N GLU A 150 -4.06 9.35 -26.95
CA GLU A 150 -4.10 10.82 -27.15
C GLU A 150 -2.73 11.50 -26.89
N GLY A 151 -1.70 10.77 -26.45
CA GLY A 151 -0.39 11.35 -26.13
C GLY A 151 -0.38 12.23 -24.87
N ARG A 152 -1.40 12.12 -24.01
CA ARG A 152 -1.58 12.98 -22.82
C ARG A 152 -0.98 12.41 -21.54
N ILE A 153 -0.54 11.16 -21.55
CA ILE A 153 0.09 10.52 -20.40
C ILE A 153 1.60 10.72 -20.46
N LEU A 154 2.13 11.44 -19.47
CA LEU A 154 3.56 11.53 -19.24
C LEU A 154 3.96 10.51 -18.15
N PRO A 155 4.84 9.53 -18.46
CA PRO A 155 5.32 8.60 -17.46
C PRO A 155 6.16 9.31 -16.40
N ASP A 156 5.86 9.09 -15.12
CA ASP A 156 6.56 9.68 -13.96
C ASP A 156 7.04 8.56 -13.04
N GLY A 157 7.93 7.72 -13.58
CA GLY A 157 8.42 6.52 -12.91
C GLY A 157 7.29 5.50 -12.66
N VAL A 158 6.92 5.31 -11.39
CA VAL A 158 5.86 4.36 -10.97
C VAL A 158 4.46 4.88 -11.29
N ASN A 159 4.30 6.20 -11.33
CA ASN A 159 3.03 6.87 -11.58
C ASN A 159 3.01 7.50 -12.98
N ALA A 160 1.88 8.10 -13.32
CA ALA A 160 1.69 8.86 -14.55
C ALA A 160 1.11 10.25 -14.24
N LYS A 161 1.60 11.26 -14.94
CA LYS A 161 1.04 12.61 -14.96
C LYS A 161 0.13 12.74 -16.19
N LEU A 162 -1.02 13.38 -16.00
CA LEU A 162 -1.93 13.70 -17.10
C LEU A 162 -1.64 15.13 -17.55
N LEU A 163 -1.37 15.30 -18.84
CA LEU A 163 -1.23 16.60 -19.46
C LEU A 163 -2.64 17.18 -19.68
N GLY A 164 -2.92 18.25 -18.93
CA GLY A 164 -4.14 19.05 -19.05
C GLY A 164 -3.94 20.23 -20.00
N CYS A 165 -4.99 21.03 -20.14
CA CYS A 165 -4.95 22.27 -20.93
C CYS A 165 -4.42 23.48 -20.14
N HIS A 166 -3.92 23.28 -18.93
CA HIS A 166 -3.44 24.34 -18.04
C HIS A 166 -1.91 24.39 -18.04
N GLY A 167 -1.33 25.60 -18.11
CA GLY A 167 0.11 25.84 -18.19
C GLY A 167 0.46 26.82 -19.32
N ARG A 168 1.71 27.33 -19.31
CA ARG A 168 2.20 28.34 -20.25
C ARG A 168 2.04 27.87 -21.71
N LEU A 169 1.36 28.68 -22.52
CA LEU A 169 1.12 28.38 -23.94
C LEU A 169 2.41 28.34 -24.76
N ALA A 170 3.42 29.12 -24.37
CA ALA A 170 4.72 29.19 -25.02
C ALA A 170 5.45 27.82 -25.13
N ASN A 171 5.13 26.88 -24.24
CA ASN A 171 5.76 25.55 -24.23
C ASN A 171 5.02 24.52 -25.11
N ARG A 172 3.94 24.91 -25.78
CA ARG A 172 3.13 24.01 -26.63
C ARG A 172 3.54 24.14 -28.08
N ALA A 173 3.56 23.02 -28.80
CA ALA A 173 3.76 23.04 -30.24
C ALA A 173 2.54 23.69 -30.93
N PRO A 174 2.72 24.49 -32.00
CA PRO A 174 1.62 25.03 -32.78
C PRO A 174 0.68 23.91 -33.27
N GLY A 175 -0.63 24.08 -33.09
CA GLY A 175 -1.63 23.08 -33.46
C GLY A 175 -1.78 21.91 -32.48
N GLN A 176 -0.98 21.84 -31.41
CA GLN A 176 -1.15 20.83 -30.35
C GLN A 176 -1.72 21.45 -29.07
N ALA A 177 -2.80 20.86 -28.58
CA ALA A 177 -3.44 21.30 -27.34
C ALA A 177 -2.61 20.99 -26.08
N PHE A 178 -1.75 19.97 -26.15
CA PHE A 178 -0.99 19.42 -25.03
C PHE A 178 0.51 19.64 -25.19
N LEU A 179 1.24 19.63 -24.06
CA LEU A 179 2.71 19.66 -24.08
C LEU A 179 3.24 18.39 -24.73
N SER A 180 4.37 18.48 -25.45
CA SER A 180 5.07 17.27 -25.89
C SER A 180 5.62 16.54 -24.66
N ALA A 181 5.47 15.21 -24.64
CA ALA A 181 6.20 14.39 -23.69
C ALA A 181 7.71 14.56 -24.01
N ALA A 182 8.46 15.13 -23.07
CA ALA A 182 9.91 15.24 -23.17
C ALA A 182 10.58 13.87 -23.15
#